data_AF-A0A2D9C8E7-F1
#
_entry.id   AF-A0A2D9C8E7-F1
#
_cell.length_a   1.000
_cell.length_b   1.000
_cell.length_c   1.000
_cell.angle_alpha   90.00
_cell.angle_beta   90.00
_cell.angle_gamma   90.00
#
_symmetry.space_group_name_H-M   'P 1'
#
loop_
_entity.id
_entity.type
_entity.pdbx_description
1 polymer ?
#
loop_
_entity_poly.entity_id
_entity_poly.type
_entity_poly.pdbx_seq_one_letter_code
_entity_poly.pdbx_strand_id
1 'polypeptide(L)'
;MYTVEFEPDAAIINSLDESNTCEDVEVIIGDDDVVFIRQFTEEFNRHEIISITYQQLLDIMAALKSPEGAFYARFANPKNRNR
;
A
#
# COMPACT_ATOMS: atom_id res chain seq x y z
N MET A 1 12.68 -8.32 0.72
CA MET A 1 13.09 -7.67 -0.56
C MET A 1 11.84 -7.09 -1.21
N TYR A 2 11.95 -5.99 -1.97
CA TYR A 2 10.80 -5.48 -2.74
C TYR A 2 11.20 -5.00 -4.15
N THR A 3 10.25 -5.04 -5.09
CA THR A 3 10.34 -4.40 -6.40
C THR A 3 9.25 -3.36 -6.56
N VAL A 4 9.48 -2.40 -7.46
CA VAL A 4 8.49 -1.38 -7.85
C VAL A 4 8.48 -1.29 -9.37
N GLU A 5 7.32 -1.52 -9.95
CA GLU A 5 7.08 -1.54 -11.40
C GLU A 5 6.03 -0.49 -11.75
N PHE A 6 6.24 0.20 -12.86
CA PHE A 6 5.34 1.26 -13.33
C PHE A 6 4.69 0.80 -14.62
N GLU A 7 3.36 0.69 -14.59
CA GLU A 7 2.48 0.47 -15.72
C GLU A 7 1.83 1.79 -16.13
N PRO A 8 1.20 1.88 -17.31
CA PRO A 8 0.56 3.12 -17.78
C PRO A 8 -0.50 3.69 -16.82
N ASP A 9 -1.20 2.82 -16.09
CA ASP A 9 -2.35 3.13 -15.22
C ASP A 9 -2.16 2.68 -13.76
N ALA A 10 -0.99 2.14 -13.40
CA ALA A 10 -0.73 1.66 -12.05
C ALA A 10 0.75 1.66 -11.66
N ALA A 11 1.01 1.72 -10.36
CA ALA A 11 2.28 1.29 -9.78
C ALA A 11 2.07 -0.03 -9.04
N ILE A 12 2.92 -1.02 -9.32
CA ILE A 12 2.86 -2.35 -8.73
C ILE A 12 4.08 -2.54 -7.84
N ILE A 13 3.85 -2.86 -6.57
CA ILE A 13 4.89 -3.11 -5.57
C ILE A 13 4.78 -4.57 -5.13
N ASN A 14 5.85 -5.34 -5.34
CA ASN A 14 5.95 -6.69 -4.81
C ASN A 14 6.87 -6.69 -3.59
N SER A 15 6.44 -7.28 -2.48
CA SER A 15 7.25 -7.45 -1.26
C SER A 15 7.32 -8.92 -0.89
N LEU A 16 8.53 -9.46 -0.89
CA LEU A 16 8.78 -10.84 -0.47
C LEU A 16 9.03 -10.92 1.04
N ASP A 17 8.44 -11.91 1.70
CA ASP A 17 8.78 -12.22 3.09
C ASP A 17 10.12 -12.96 3.16
N GLU A 18 11.15 -12.28 3.65
CA GLU A 18 12.50 -12.84 3.77
C GLU A 18 12.59 -13.99 4.78
N SER A 19 11.62 -14.09 5.71
CA SER A 19 11.56 -15.16 6.70
C SER A 19 10.78 -16.38 6.21
N ASN A 20 10.06 -16.26 5.10
CA ASN A 20 9.17 -17.30 4.55
C ASN A 20 8.12 -17.78 5.58
N THR A 21 7.60 -16.87 6.39
CA THR A 21 6.53 -17.10 7.39
C THR A 21 5.16 -16.75 6.82
N CYS A 22 5.09 -15.78 5.91
CA CYS A 22 3.87 -15.29 5.27
C CYS A 22 4.02 -15.35 3.73
N GLU A 23 2.88 -15.42 3.04
CA GLU A 23 2.83 -15.27 1.58
C GLU A 23 3.33 -13.88 1.14
N ASP A 24 3.86 -13.81 -0.08
CA ASP A 24 4.30 -12.54 -0.66
C ASP A 24 3.12 -11.57 -0.87
N VAL A 25 3.40 -10.27 -0.75
CA VAL A 25 2.40 -9.22 -0.86
C VAL A 25 2.60 -8.43 -2.15
N GLU A 26 1.53 -8.27 -2.92
CA GLU A 26 1.46 -7.35 -4.04
C GLU A 26 0.54 -6.18 -3.71
N VAL A 27 1.03 -4.96 -3.90
CA VAL A 27 0.28 -3.70 -3.76
C VAL A 27 0.16 -3.06 -5.13
N ILE A 28 -1.07 -2.89 -5.62
CA ILE A 28 -1.38 -2.22 -6.88
C ILE A 28 -2.01 -0.86 -6.53
N ILE A 29 -1.34 0.22 -6.89
CA ILE A 29 -1.82 1.59 -6.73
C ILE A 29 -2.33 2.06 -8.09
N GLY A 30 -3.66 2.14 -8.25
CA GLY A 30 -4.29 2.64 -9.48
C GLY A 30 -4.25 4.16 -9.59
N ASP A 31 -4.62 4.68 -10.75
CA ASP A 31 -4.75 6.11 -11.03
C ASP A 31 -6.06 6.75 -10.50
N ASP A 32 -6.95 5.94 -9.93
CA ASP A 32 -8.27 6.30 -9.43
C ASP A 32 -8.33 6.45 -7.90
N ASP A 33 -7.18 6.63 -7.24
CA ASP A 33 -7.00 6.66 -5.78
C ASP A 33 -7.43 5.36 -5.06
N VAL A 34 -7.62 4.24 -5.78
CA VAL A 34 -7.84 2.92 -5.20
C VAL A 34 -6.54 2.14 -5.16
N VAL A 35 -6.31 1.47 -4.03
CA VAL A 35 -5.18 0.57 -3.82
C VAL A 35 -5.72 -0.82 -3.55
N PHE A 36 -5.19 -1.81 -4.26
CA PHE A 36 -5.41 -3.22 -3.99
C PHE A 36 -4.19 -3.79 -3.29
N ILE A 37 -4.39 -4.46 -2.16
CA ILE A 37 -3.38 -5.26 -1.49
C ILE A 37 -3.83 -6.71 -1.62
N ARG A 38 -2.99 -7.57 -2.19
CA ARG A 38 -3.33 -8.98 -2.39
C ARG A 38 -2.20 -9.92 -2.09
N GLN A 39 -2.57 -11.14 -1.75
CA GLN A 39 -1.69 -12.30 -1.62
C GLN A 39 -2.31 -13.46 -2.38
N PHE A 40 -1.49 -14.34 -2.94
CA PHE A 40 -1.98 -15.59 -3.52
C PHE A 40 -2.01 -16.67 -2.44
N THR A 41 -3.19 -17.22 -2.14
CA THR A 41 -3.33 -18.28 -1.13
C THR A 41 -3.36 -19.63 -1.82
N GLU A 42 -2.34 -20.46 -1.60
CA GLU A 42 -2.24 -21.79 -2.22
C GLU A 42 -3.41 -22.72 -1.85
N GLU A 43 -3.85 -22.68 -0.59
CA GLU A 43 -4.96 -23.51 -0.08
C GLU A 43 -6.25 -23.33 -0.90
N PHE A 44 -6.54 -22.09 -1.29
CA PHE A 44 -7.75 -21.74 -2.04
C PHE A 44 -7.49 -21.52 -3.53
N ASN A 45 -6.23 -21.64 -3.97
CA ASN A 45 -5.77 -21.40 -5.34
C ASN A 45 -6.32 -20.10 -5.94
N ARG A 46 -6.29 -19.01 -5.17
CA ARG A 46 -6.85 -17.71 -5.55
C ARG A 46 -6.16 -16.56 -4.82
N HIS A 47 -6.32 -15.36 -5.37
CA HIS A 47 -5.93 -14.15 -4.66
C HIS A 47 -6.98 -13.79 -3.60
N GLU A 48 -6.50 -13.47 -2.41
CA GLU A 48 -7.26 -12.73 -1.41
C GLU A 48 -6.89 -11.26 -1.52
N ILE A 49 -7.90 -10.39 -1.61
CA ILE A 49 -7.72 -8.98 -1.99
C ILE A 49 -8.41 -8.09 -0.95
N ILE A 50 -7.71 -7.04 -0.55
CA ILE A 50 -8.26 -5.92 0.20
C ILE A 50 -8.19 -4.68 -0.70
N SER A 51 -9.32 -3.97 -0.81
CA SER A 51 -9.38 -2.68 -1.48
C SER A 51 -9.43 -1.56 -0.45
N ILE A 52 -8.53 -0.60 -0.57
CA ILE A 52 -8.46 0.59 0.28
C ILE A 52 -8.30 1.83 -0.58
N THR A 53 -8.58 2.99 0.00
CA THR A 53 -8.21 4.27 -0.64
C THR A 53 -6.71 4.54 -0.50
N TYR A 54 -6.15 5.32 -1.43
CA TYR A 54 -4.77 5.79 -1.35
C TYR A 54 -4.50 6.53 -0.03
N GLN A 55 -5.47 7.30 0.46
CA GLN A 55 -5.38 7.95 1.79
C GLN A 55 -5.20 6.93 2.93
N GLN A 56 -5.90 5.79 2.91
CA GLN A 56 -5.74 4.76 3.93
C GLN A 56 -4.37 4.08 3.86
N LEU A 57 -3.81 3.88 2.66
CA LEU A 57 -2.43 3.40 2.52
C LEU A 57 -1.45 4.37 3.21
N LEU A 58 -1.64 5.68 2.99
CA LEU A 58 -0.82 6.71 3.61
C LEU A 58 -0.98 6.77 5.14
N ASP A 59 -2.20 6.58 5.65
CA ASP A 59 -2.46 6.48 7.09
C ASP A 59 -1.68 5.29 7.71
N ILE A 60 -1.70 4.12 7.05
CA ILE A 60 -0.96 2.92 7.49
C ILE A 60 0.55 3.21 7.51
N MET A 61 1.10 3.82 6.45
CA MET A 61 2.52 4.16 6.38
C MET A 61 2.93 5.16 7.47
N ALA A 62 2.10 6.16 7.76
CA ALA A 62 2.35 7.12 8.83
C ALA A 62 2.25 6.47 10.23
N ALA A 63 1.32 5.52 10.41
CA ALA A 63 1.11 4.81 11.66
C ALA A 63 2.34 4.01 12.11
N LEU A 64 3.14 3.47 11.18
CA LEU A 64 4.38 2.73 11.49
C LEU A 64 5.41 3.51 12.33
N LYS A 65 5.30 4.85 12.38
CA LYS A 65 6.19 5.73 13.16
C LYS A 65 5.44 6.60 14.17
N SER A 66 4.16 6.34 14.39
CA SER A 66 3.31 7.12 15.30
C SER A 66 3.29 6.50 16.70
N PRO A 67 3.16 7.31 17.78
CA PRO A 67 2.85 6.77 19.10
C PRO A 67 1.40 6.29 19.15
N GLU A 68 1.00 5.64 20.25
CA GLU A 68 -0.39 5.29 20.49
C GLU A 68 -1.27 6.55 20.52
N GLY A 69 -2.39 6.54 19.80
CA GLY A 69 -3.33 7.66 19.75
C GLY A 69 -4.18 7.69 18.48
N ALA A 70 -4.96 8.76 18.33
CA ALA A 70 -5.79 9.03 17.15
C ALA A 70 -5.17 10.14 16.30
N PHE A 71 -4.94 9.88 15.02
CA PHE A 71 -4.26 10.79 14.10
C PHE A 71 -5.04 10.94 12.79
N TYR A 72 -4.83 12.08 12.14
CA TYR A 72 -5.20 12.28 10.75
C TYR A 72 -3.92 12.57 9.97
N ALA A 73 -3.51 11.68 9.07
CA ALA A 73 -2.41 11.99 8.16
C ALA A 73 -2.93 12.92 7.06
N ARG A 74 -2.50 14.18 7.08
CA ARG A 74 -2.79 15.13 5.99
C ARG A 74 -1.51 15.46 5.26
N PHE A 75 -1.42 15.01 4.02
CA PHE A 75 -0.31 15.37 3.15
C PHE A 75 -0.58 16.76 2.56
N ALA A 76 0.25 17.73 2.95
CA ALA A 76 0.18 19.07 2.39
C ALA A 76 0.76 19.06 0.98
N ASN A 77 -0.03 19.48 -0.01
CA ASN A 77 0.47 19.70 -1.36
C ASN A 77 1.58 20.78 -1.31
N PRO A 78 2.80 20.52 -1.81
CA PRO A 78 3.92 21.47 -1.72
C PRO A 78 3.63 22.84 -2.36
N LYS A 79 2.62 22.95 -3.21
CA LYS A 79 2.17 24.23 -3.80
C LYS A 79 1.54 25.22 -2.80
N ASN A 80 1.19 24.79 -1.58
CA ASN A 80 0.55 25.66 -0.57
C ASN A 80 1.50 26.20 0.52
N ARG A 81 2.82 26.05 0.37
CA ARG A 81 3.80 26.50 1.40
C ARG A 81 4.16 27.99 1.36
N ASN A 82 3.76 28.74 0.33
CA ASN A 82 4.09 30.16 0.15
C ASN A 82 2.84 31.04 -0.04
N ARG A 83 1.87 30.96 0.87
CA ARG A 83 0.83 32.00 1.03
C ARG A 83 0.66 32.35 2.50
#